data_AF-A0A2V6KA61-F1
#
_entry.id   AF-A0A2V6KA61-F1
#
_cell.length_a   1.000
_cell.length_b   1.000
_cell.length_c   1.000
_cell.angle_alpha   90.00
_cell.angle_beta   90.00
_cell.angle_gamma   90.00
#
_symmetry.space_group_name_H-M   'P 1'
#
loop_
_entity.id
_entity.type
_entity.pdbx_description
1 polymer ?
#
loop_
_entity_poly.entity_id
_entity_poly.type
_entity_poly.pdbx_seq_one_letter_code
_entity_poly.pdbx_strand_id
1 'polypeptide(L)'
;MQMGPQERNLMREREKLHREQLKREAEKALREAGLRLDQQKRDLFEERYLQERRRIERDLRQEVETKRQQELPVLQERLKKEFLEPSPKATSASTPAVSATPKK
;
A
#
# COMPACT_ATOMS: atom_id res chain seq x y z
N MET A 1 2.76 1.79 22.62
CA MET A 1 1.36 2.12 22.26
C MET A 1 0.47 0.98 22.70
N GLN A 2 -0.50 1.20 23.59
CA GLN A 2 -1.42 0.17 24.07
C GLN A 2 -2.75 0.32 23.31
N MET A 3 -3.08 -0.64 22.42
CA MET A 3 -4.33 -0.61 21.67
C MET A 3 -5.53 -0.71 22.60
N GLY A 4 -6.58 0.07 22.33
CA GLY A 4 -7.82 0.03 23.09
C GLY A 4 -8.59 -1.29 22.93
N PRO A 5 -9.53 -1.62 23.84
CA PRO A 5 -10.29 -2.87 23.78
C PRO A 5 -11.13 -3.01 22.50
N GLN A 6 -11.68 -1.91 21.97
CA GLN A 6 -12.44 -1.92 20.71
C GLN A 6 -11.54 -2.17 19.50
N GLU A 7 -10.36 -1.55 19.47
CA GLU A 7 -9.36 -1.73 18.41
C GLU A 7 -8.86 -3.18 18.37
N ARG A 8 -8.66 -3.81 19.54
CA ARG A 8 -8.31 -5.23 19.66
C ARG A 8 -9.40 -6.15 19.09
N ASN A 9 -10.67 -5.84 19.34
CA ASN A 9 -11.78 -6.64 18.80
C ASN A 9 -11.84 -6.55 17.27
N LEU A 10 -11.73 -5.34 16.72
CA LEU A 10 -11.70 -5.13 15.26
C LEU A 10 -10.52 -5.85 14.58
N MET A 11 -9.34 -5.82 15.21
CA MET A 11 -8.17 -6.55 14.70
C MET A 11 -8.39 -8.06 14.73
N ARG A 12 -8.99 -8.59 15.80
CA ARG A 12 -9.31 -10.02 15.91
C ARG A 12 -10.33 -10.46 14.86
N GLU A 13 -11.35 -9.66 14.59
CA GLU A 13 -12.35 -9.95 13.55
C GLU A 13 -11.70 -9.95 12.16
N ARG A 14 -10.87 -8.95 11.86
CA ARG A 14 -10.09 -8.90 10.62
C ARG A 14 -9.19 -10.12 10.46
N GLU A 15 -8.48 -10.51 11.52
CA GLU A 15 -7.63 -11.68 11.49
C GLU A 15 -8.44 -12.97 11.26
N LYS A 16 -9.60 -13.10 11.89
CA LYS A 16 -10.49 -14.25 11.71
C LYS A 16 -10.96 -14.34 10.25
N LEU A 17 -11.47 -13.25 9.70
CA LEU A 17 -11.91 -13.18 8.30
C LEU A 17 -10.76 -13.51 7.34
N HIS A 18 -9.57 -12.98 7.62
CA HIS A 18 -8.39 -13.27 6.82
C HIS A 18 -8.01 -14.74 6.88
N ARG A 19 -7.97 -15.35 8.07
CA ARG A 19 -7.70 -16.79 8.23
C ARG A 19 -8.73 -17.64 7.49
N GLU A 20 -10.02 -17.30 7.55
CA GLU A 20 -11.07 -18.02 6.84
C GLU A 20 -10.92 -17.92 5.32
N GLN A 21 -10.54 -16.75 4.79
CA GLN A 21 -10.26 -16.57 3.38
C GLN A 21 -9.08 -17.45 2.92
N LEU A 22 -7.99 -17.47 3.70
CA LEU A 22 -6.82 -18.30 3.41
C LEU A 22 -7.14 -19.80 3.37
N LYS A 23 -7.98 -20.28 4.28
CA LYS A 23 -8.45 -21.67 4.29
C LYS A 23 -9.21 -22.01 3.01
N ARG A 24 -10.17 -21.16 2.62
CA ARG A 24 -10.94 -21.35 1.39
C ARG A 24 -10.06 -21.34 0.14
N GLU A 25 -9.03 -20.51 0.14
CA GLU A 25 -8.04 -20.43 -0.94
C GLU A 25 -7.23 -21.75 -1.04
N ALA A 26 -6.72 -22.26 0.07
CA ALA A 26 -6.01 -23.53 0.11
C ALA A 26 -6.90 -24.71 -0.32
N GLU A 27 -8.14 -24.76 0.14
CA GLU A 27 -9.11 -25.76 -0.32
C GLU A 27 -9.41 -25.67 -1.81
N LYS A 28 -9.50 -24.44 -2.35
CA LYS A 28 -9.70 -24.21 -3.79
C LYS A 28 -8.49 -24.73 -4.57
N ALA A 29 -7.27 -24.39 -4.14
CA ALA A 29 -6.04 -24.87 -4.76
C ALA A 29 -5.94 -26.40 -4.71
N LEU A 30 -6.37 -27.03 -3.62
CA LEU A 30 -6.42 -28.48 -3.52
C LEU A 30 -7.39 -29.10 -4.53
N ARG A 31 -8.58 -28.51 -4.71
CA ARG A 31 -9.57 -28.96 -5.69
C ARG A 31 -9.06 -28.79 -7.12
N GLU A 32 -8.41 -27.66 -7.42
CA GLU A 32 -7.82 -27.37 -8.73
C GLU A 32 -6.64 -28.29 -9.05
N ALA A 33 -5.87 -28.70 -8.04
CA ALA A 33 -4.83 -29.71 -8.18
C ALA A 33 -5.37 -31.12 -8.46
N GLY A 34 -6.70 -31.33 -8.37
CA GLY A 34 -7.34 -32.62 -8.63
C GLY A 34 -7.00 -33.70 -7.60
N LEU A 35 -6.43 -33.32 -6.45
CA LEU A 35 -5.95 -34.27 -5.45
C LEU A 35 -7.10 -34.71 -4.53
N ARG A 36 -7.26 -36.04 -4.40
CA ARG A 36 -8.13 -36.64 -3.38
C ARG A 36 -7.27 -37.09 -2.20
N LEU A 37 -7.20 -36.23 -1.20
CA LEU A 37 -6.40 -36.45 0.02
C LEU A 37 -7.31 -36.84 1.20
N ASP A 38 -6.78 -37.68 2.09
CA ASP A 38 -7.31 -37.89 3.45
C ASP A 38 -7.11 -36.63 4.31
N GLN A 39 -7.74 -36.56 5.48
CA GLN A 39 -7.72 -35.35 6.30
C GLN A 39 -6.30 -34.93 6.71
N GLN A 40 -5.46 -35.89 7.10
CA GLN A 40 -4.08 -35.59 7.52
C GLN A 40 -3.26 -34.99 6.38
N LYS A 41 -3.38 -35.53 5.17
CA LYS A 41 -2.71 -34.99 3.98
C LYS A 41 -3.30 -33.66 3.53
N ARG A 42 -4.59 -33.40 3.76
CA ARG A 42 -5.21 -32.09 3.53
C ARG A 42 -4.63 -31.03 4.45
N ASP A 43 -4.47 -31.33 5.73
CA ASP A 43 -3.91 -30.40 6.70
C ASP A 43 -2.45 -30.06 6.33
N LEU A 44 -1.66 -31.06 5.94
CA LEU A 44 -0.29 -30.86 5.43
C LEU A 44 -0.25 -30.04 4.14
N PHE A 45 -1.19 -30.29 3.22
CA PHE A 45 -1.30 -29.50 1.99
C PHE A 45 -1.63 -28.03 2.30
N GLU A 46 -2.61 -27.78 3.17
CA GLU A 46 -2.98 -26.43 3.60
C GLU A 46 -1.78 -25.70 4.22
N GLU A 47 -1.08 -26.33 5.16
CA GLU A 47 0.10 -25.74 5.80
C GLU A 47 1.16 -25.36 4.75
N ARG A 48 1.47 -26.29 3.84
CA ARG A 48 2.49 -26.07 2.82
C ARG A 48 2.08 -24.99 1.82
N TYR A 49 0.82 -25.01 1.39
CA TYR A 49 0.27 -24.00 0.50
C TYR A 49 0.42 -22.59 1.10
N LEU A 50 0.02 -22.42 2.36
CA LEU A 50 0.11 -21.14 3.05
C LEU A 50 1.56 -20.70 3.28
N GLN A 51 2.48 -21.63 3.49
CA GLN A 51 3.91 -21.33 3.59
C GLN A 51 4.46 -20.77 2.28
N GLU A 52 4.23 -21.45 1.16
CA GLU A 52 4.73 -21.01 -0.16
C GLU A 52 4.04 -19.70 -0.59
N ARG A 53 2.75 -19.54 -0.32
CA ARG A 53 2.02 -18.28 -0.56
C ARG A 53 2.68 -17.10 0.15
N ARG A 54 3.02 -17.24 1.44
CA ARG A 54 3.73 -16.18 2.21
C ARG A 54 5.10 -15.86 1.62
N ARG A 55 5.81 -16.87 1.09
CA ARG A 55 7.09 -16.67 0.41
C ARG A 55 6.89 -15.85 -0.87
N ILE A 56 5.97 -16.27 -1.73
CA ILE A 56 5.63 -15.55 -2.98
C ILE A 56 5.23 -14.09 -2.68
N GLU A 57 4.36 -13.86 -1.68
CA GLU A 57 3.94 -12.51 -1.30
C GLU A 57 5.11 -11.65 -0.80
N ARG A 58 6.07 -12.22 -0.08
CA ARG A 58 7.28 -11.52 0.37
C ARG A 58 8.15 -11.12 -0.82
N ASP A 59 8.39 -12.05 -1.73
CA ASP A 59 9.23 -11.83 -2.90
C ASP A 59 8.61 -10.75 -3.81
N LEU A 60 7.30 -10.85 -4.07
CA LEU A 60 6.54 -9.83 -4.82
C LEU A 60 6.60 -8.45 -4.15
N ARG A 61 6.48 -8.40 -2.82
CA ARG A 61 6.59 -7.13 -2.08
C ARG A 61 7.97 -6.50 -2.26
N GLN A 62 9.04 -7.29 -2.13
CA GLN A 62 10.40 -6.81 -2.32
C GLN A 62 10.63 -6.29 -3.74
N GLU A 63 10.12 -7.01 -4.76
CA GLU A 63 10.22 -6.58 -6.15
C GLU A 63 9.48 -5.25 -6.38
N VAL A 64 8.24 -5.15 -5.92
CA VAL A 64 7.43 -3.93 -6.06
C VAL A 64 8.02 -2.76 -5.28
N GLU A 65 8.55 -2.99 -4.07
CA GLU A 65 9.22 -1.97 -3.27
C GLU A 65 10.51 -1.49 -3.96
N THR A 66 11.28 -2.40 -4.56
CA THR A 66 12.47 -2.05 -5.33
C THR A 66 12.10 -1.18 -6.54
N LYS A 67 11.09 -1.58 -7.32
CA LYS A 67 10.57 -0.79 -8.45
C LYS A 67 10.10 0.58 -7.99
N ARG A 68 9.34 0.64 -6.89
CA ARG A 68 8.87 1.90 -6.29
C ARG A 68 10.05 2.81 -5.94
N GLN A 69 11.11 2.29 -5.32
CA GLN A 69 12.28 3.07 -4.96
C GLN A 69 13.01 3.66 -6.18
N GLN A 70 13.00 2.96 -7.31
CA GLN A 70 13.57 3.46 -8.57
C GLN A 70 12.73 4.57 -9.22
N GLU A 71 11.39 4.49 -9.11
CA GLU A 71 10.47 5.46 -9.72
C GLU A 71 10.28 6.73 -8.87
N LEU A 72 10.44 6.64 -7.55
CA LEU A 72 10.24 7.77 -6.63
C LEU A 72 11.09 9.01 -6.97
N PRO A 73 12.39 8.90 -7.30
CA PRO A 73 13.18 10.07 -7.70
C PRO A 73 12.66 10.74 -8.97
N VAL A 74 12.23 9.95 -9.96
CA VAL A 74 11.66 10.48 -11.21
C VAL A 74 10.37 11.24 -10.93
N LEU A 75 9.52 10.70 -10.06
CA LEU A 75 8.32 11.38 -9.58
C LEU A 75 8.68 12.69 -8.86
N GLN A 76 9.68 12.68 -7.98
CA GLN A 76 10.12 13.87 -7.27
C GLN A 76 10.64 14.96 -8.21
N GLU A 77 11.44 14.62 -9.22
CA GLU A 77 11.93 15.59 -10.21
C GLU A 77 10.80 16.16 -11.07
N ARG A 78 9.83 15.32 -11.46
CA ARG A 78 8.63 15.80 -12.15
C ARG A 78 7.84 16.78 -11.29
N LEU A 79 7.59 16.44 -10.03
CA LEU A 79 6.91 17.33 -9.08
C LEU A 79 7.71 18.62 -8.84
N LYS A 80 9.04 18.56 -8.73
CA LYS A 80 9.86 19.77 -8.63
C LYS A 80 9.64 20.70 -9.82
N LYS A 81 9.64 20.20 -11.05
CA LYS A 81 9.38 21.01 -12.24
C LYS A 81 7.97 21.60 -12.24
N GLU A 82 6.95 20.80 -11.93
CA GLU A 82 5.56 21.24 -11.89
C GLU A 82 5.31 22.35 -10.87
N PHE A 83 6.04 22.36 -9.75
CA PHE A 83 5.81 23.31 -8.65
C PHE A 83 6.87 24.41 -8.51
N LEU A 84 8.02 24.31 -9.19
CA LEU A 84 9.06 25.35 -9.19
C LEU A 84 9.08 26.20 -10.46
N GLU A 85 8.52 25.75 -11.59
CA GLU A 85 8.39 26.65 -12.74
C GLU A 85 7.42 27.78 -12.36
N PRO A 86 7.87 29.05 -12.38
CA PRO A 86 6.95 30.16 -12.23
C PRO A 86 5.98 30.06 -13.41
N SER A 87 4.68 29.93 -13.09
CA SER A 87 3.63 30.15 -14.07
C SER A 87 3.99 31.42 -14.87
N PRO A 88 4.04 31.39 -16.21
CA PRO A 88 4.42 32.53 -17.03
C PRO A 88 3.26 33.55 -17.06
N LYS A 89 2.86 34.07 -15.89
CA LYS A 89 1.86 35.12 -15.68
C LYS A 89 2.10 35.92 -14.39
N ALA A 90 3.36 36.16 -14.02
CA ALA A 90 3.70 37.11 -12.95
C ALA A 90 4.75 38.16 -13.35
N THR A 91 5.02 38.32 -14.66
CA THR A 91 5.79 39.45 -15.19
C THR A 91 4.88 40.36 -16.01
N SER A 92 4.06 41.16 -15.32
CA SER A 92 3.57 42.43 -15.88
C SER A 92 3.10 43.37 -14.77
N ALA A 93 3.75 44.53 -14.77
CA ALA A 93 3.41 45.78 -14.08
C ALA A 93 3.74 45.89 -12.58
N SER A 94 5.04 46.01 -12.31
CA SER A 94 5.54 46.99 -11.36
C SER A 94 5.09 48.39 -11.81
N THR A 95 4.24 49.05 -11.02
CA THR A 95 4.11 50.51 -11.02
C THR A 95 4.30 51.00 -9.58
N PRO A 96 5.29 51.87 -9.30
CA PRO A 96 5.43 52.50 -8.00
C PRO A 96 4.49 53.72 -7.98
N ALA A 97 3.55 53.76 -7.04
CA ALA A 97 2.73 54.95 -6.84
C ALA A 97 2.50 55.20 -5.34
N VAL A 98 3.46 55.96 -4.80
CA VAL A 98 3.32 57.08 -3.86
C VAL A 98 2.42 56.92 -2.63
N SER A 99 3.10 57.00 -1.49
CA SER A 99 2.67 57.46 -0.18
C SER A 99 1.50 58.44 -0.18
N ALA A 100 0.44 58.13 0.58
CA ALA A 100 -0.41 59.13 1.22
C ALA A 100 -1.07 58.54 2.48
N THR A 101 -0.46 58.77 3.64
CA THR A 101 -1.21 58.88 4.91
C THR A 101 -2.14 60.08 4.85
N PRO A 102 -3.24 60.08 5.62
CA PRO A 102 -3.39 61.19 6.54
C PRO A 102 -3.79 60.77 7.96
N LYS A 103 -3.10 61.42 8.92
CA LYS A 103 -3.55 61.70 10.28
C LYS A 103 -4.74 62.68 10.21
N LYS A 104 -5.83 62.39 10.92
CA LYS A 104 -6.22 62.98 12.22
C LYS A 104 -7.71 62.75 12.47
#